data_AF-A0A430QMX1-F1
#
_entry.id   AF-A0A430QMX1-F1
#
_cell.length_a   1.000
_cell.length_b   1.000
_cell.length_c   1.000
_cell.angle_alpha   90.00
_cell.angle_beta   90.00
_cell.angle_gamma   90.00
#
_symmetry.space_group_name_H-M   'P 1'
#
loop_
_entity.id
_entity.type
_entity.pdbx_description
1 polymer ?
#
loop_
_entity_poly.entity_id
_entity_poly.type
_entity_poly.pdbx_seq_one_letter_code
_entity_poly.pdbx_strand_id
1 'polypeptide(L)' 'MTQIMFETFGTLAMFVAVQAVSLMYASSRTTGIELDLSEGVTHTSPIYEGIR' A
#
# COMPACT_ATOMS: atom_id res chain seq x y z
N MET A 1 7.00 -12.23 -6.00
CA MET A 1 6.24 -11.53 -7.06
C MET A 1 7.15 -10.86 -8.07
N THR A 2 8.13 -10.07 -7.63
CA THR A 2 9.10 -9.37 -8.49
C THR A 2 9.72 -10.28 -9.56
N GLN A 3 10.21 -11.46 -9.18
CA GLN A 3 10.79 -12.42 -10.13
C GLN A 3 9.81 -12.81 -11.26
N ILE A 4 8.55 -13.12 -10.95
CA ILE A 4 7.55 -13.48 -11.95
C ILE A 4 7.24 -12.27 -12.86
N MET A 5 7.13 -11.07 -12.29
CA MET A 5 6.85 -9.84 -13.04
C MET A 5 8.00 -9.45 -14.00
N PHE A 6 9.26 -9.67 -13.61
CA PHE A 6 10.42 -9.33 -14.43
C PHE A 6 10.84 -10.46 -15.38
N GLU A 7 10.91 -11.71 -14.91
CA GLU A 7 11.42 -12.85 -15.69
C GLU A 7 10.34 -13.52 -16.55
N THR A 8 9.07 -13.55 -16.10
CA THR A 8 7.98 -14.20 -16.85
C THR A 8 7.16 -13.22 -17.68
N PHE A 9 6.84 -12.04 -17.12
CA PHE A 9 6.02 -11.03 -17.81
C PHE A 9 6.81 -9.91 -18.48
N GLY A 10 8.14 -9.82 -18.28
CA GLY A 10 9.01 -8.86 -18.97
C GLY A 10 8.70 -7.39 -18.66
N THR A 11 8.11 -7.09 -17.51
CA THR A 11 7.72 -5.71 -17.16
C THR A 11 8.96 -4.85 -16.90
N LEU A 12 9.05 -3.66 -17.51
CA LEU A 12 10.24 -2.78 -17.42
C LEU A 12 10.50 -2.19 -16.03
N ALA A 13 9.46 -1.94 -15.24
CA ALA A 13 9.57 -1.40 -13.89
C ALA A 13 8.35 -1.80 -13.05
N MET A 14 8.56 -1.98 -11.75
CA MET A 14 7.52 -2.30 -10.76
C MET A 14 7.68 -1.38 -9.54
N PHE A 15 6.59 -0.75 -9.11
CA PHE A 15 6.53 0.02 -7.87
C PHE A 15 5.68 -0.71 -6.84
N VAL A 16 6.24 -0.98 -5.66
CA VAL A 16 5.53 -1.62 -4.55
C VAL A 16 5.32 -0.59 -3.46
N ALA A 17 4.07 -0.27 -3.20
CA ALA A 17 3.66 0.63 -2.13
C ALA A 17 2.87 -0.13 -1.07
N VAL A 18 2.95 0.35 0.17
CA VAL A 18 2.08 -0.10 1.26
C VAL A 18 0.68 0.48 1.05
N GLN A 19 -0.32 -0.39 1.02
CA GLN A 19 -1.71 -0.06 0.67
C GLN A 19 -2.24 1.12 1.49
N ALA A 20 -2.09 1.05 2.82
CA ALA A 20 -2.56 2.07 3.74
C ALA A 20 -1.96 3.46 3.46
N VAL A 21 -0.67 3.49 3.11
CA VAL A 21 0.07 4.75 2.93
C VAL A 21 -0.19 5.34 1.55
N SER A 22 -0.35 4.50 0.53
CA SER A 22 -0.77 4.96 -0.79
C SER A 22 -2.14 5.66 -0.75
N LEU A 23 -3.08 5.14 0.03
CA LEU A 23 -4.41 5.75 0.22
C LEU A 23 -4.34 7.06 1.00
N MET A 24 -3.44 7.16 1.97
CA MET A 24 -3.21 8.40 2.71
C MET A 24 -2.61 9.50 1.84
N TYR A 25 -1.58 9.19 1.05
CA TYR A 25 -1.03 10.13 0.09
C TYR A 25 -2.07 10.55 -0.96
N ALA A 26 -2.88 9.63 -1.47
CA ALA A 26 -3.97 9.95 -2.39
C ALA A 26 -5.05 10.85 -1.77
N SER A 27 -5.34 10.68 -0.47
CA SER A 27 -6.30 11.52 0.25
C SER A 27 -5.71 12.84 0.78
N SER A 28 -4.46 13.17 0.42
CA SER A 28 -3.72 14.35 0.89
C SER A 28 -3.60 14.45 2.41
N ARG A 29 -3.66 13.31 3.11
CA ARG A 29 -3.56 13.23 4.57
C ARG A 29 -2.24 12.58 4.95
N THR A 30 -1.51 13.22 5.85
CA THR A 30 -0.24 12.70 6.38
C THR A 30 -0.44 11.92 7.67
N THR A 31 -1.54 12.14 8.39
CA THR A 31 -1.83 11.46 9.67
C THR A 31 -3.29 11.00 9.72
N GLY A 32 -3.52 9.81 10.25
CA GLY A 32 -4.84 9.24 10.47
C GLY A 32 -4.80 7.72 10.67
N ILE A 33 -5.94 7.07 10.50
CA ILE A 33 -6.05 5.62 10.57
C ILE A 33 -6.62 5.13 9.24
N GLU A 34 -5.95 4.16 8.64
CA GLU A 34 -6.52 3.39 7.54
C GLU A 34 -7.25 2.17 8.09
N LEU A 35 -8.43 1.92 7.52
CA LEU A 35 -9.31 0.83 7.90
C LEU A 35 -9.67 0.08 6.62
N ASP A 36 -9.12 -1.13 6.48
CA ASP A 36 -9.42 -2.04 5.39
C ASP A 36 -10.34 -3.16 5.90
N LEU A 37 -11.43 -3.38 5.17
CA LEU A 37 -12.42 -4.41 5.44
C LEU A 37 -12.35 -5.43 4.31
N SER A 38 -11.76 -6.57 4.60
CA SER A 38 -11.66 -7.70 3.68
C SER A 38 -12.44 -8.91 4.22
N GLU A 39 -12.48 -10.01 3.47
CA GLU A 39 -13.23 -11.22 3.84
C GLU A 39 -12.83 -11.77 5.22
N GLY A 40 -13.57 -11.35 6.25
CA GLY A 40 -13.45 -11.84 7.62
C GLY A 40 -12.35 -11.22 8.46
N VAL A 41 -11.52 -10.32 7.91
CA VAL A 41 -10.45 -9.64 8.66
C VAL A 41 -10.52 -8.13 8.44
N THR A 42 -10.61 -7.40 9.55
CA THR A 42 -10.46 -5.95 9.60
C THR A 42 -8.99 -5.62 9.88
N HIS A 43 -8.33 -4.97 8.93
CA HIS A 43 -7.01 -4.42 9.14
C HIS A 43 -7.14 -2.94 9.53
N THR A 44 -6.47 -2.54 10.60
CA THR A 44 -6.44 -1.15 11.07
C THR A 44 -5.00 -0.70 11.18
N SER A 45 -4.61 0.24 10.32
CA SER A 45 -3.23 0.72 10.19
C SER A 45 -3.17 2.18 10.65
N PRO A 46 -2.67 2.47 11.87
CA PRO A 46 -2.43 3.85 12.28
C PRO A 46 -1.21 4.41 11.53
N ILE A 47 -1.38 5.55 10.87
CA ILE A 47 -0.31 6.24 10.14
C ILE A 47 -0.11 7.61 10.77
N TYR A 48 1.12 7.85 11.19
CA TYR A 48 1.56 9.14 11.71
C TYR A 48 2.60 9.72 10.76
N GLU A 49 2.37 10.96 10.32
CA GLU A 49 3.30 11.72 9.47
C GLU A 49 3.80 10.96 8.21
N GLY A 50 2.95 10.19 7.54
CA GLY A 50 3.23 9.63 6.21
C GLY A 50 4.23 8.49 6.16
N ILE A 51 4.41 7.79 7.30
CA ILE A 51 5.52 6.88 7.61
C ILE A 51 6.80 7.68 7.88
N ARG A 52 7.26 7.69 9.14
CA ARG A 52 8.62 8.08 9.49
C ARG A 52 9.59 6.94 9.23
#